data_AF-A0A7Y5R9X9-F1
#
_entry.id   AF-A0A7Y5R9X9-F1
#
_cell.length_a   1.000
_cell.length_b   1.000
_cell.length_c   1.000
_cell.angle_alpha   90.00
_cell.angle_beta   90.00
_cell.angle_gamma   90.00
#
_symmetry.space_group_name_H-M   'P 1'
#
loop_
_entity.id
_entity.type
_entity.pdbx_description
1 polymer ?
#
loop_
_entity_poly.entity_id
_entity_poly.type
_entity_poly.pdbx_seq_one_letter_code
_entity_poly.pdbx_strand_id
1 'polypeptide(L)'
;AARDALNSTIELNYIEGAATSSGTGIDVLSSTGMAYSCNTLHNLHSGIYLNGTCTDTDIRGNTFEPPFADGLHYGSLLDINAQLHRGNQWMSGTYSGAAARNDIEDSPDVFIQLNIQRYEIHDDQSAYYPPSFAFPNLQAPFGSFINAWFPETFGSPWDCEDQLVGDEREKIREIDISVALGTAPTDDYEEARRWGARQQLYRKVALQGGETDTLAVDSFYVSQSDSLLGLLYEIEVGKKHLFDQSTSEQQEVIALSHDRDSLVQRLAALDSILIVAEEDVWDLRDTLFEKAGLLFQDMDSLDQLIKAEIYTAAENLADDNDALESAKGYAQNELDVNALYLSTLASGMDTFSSVQLSALGSIAEQCSYSGGRPVYKARHLLHLPYPDSLRVDPGCYQALAETEASNIVPNQKTRKTEETSTDWRVYPNPARNVLQVDITNSTPVTIALLDMYGRVLLSQQAGVALLGQNLTIDIDVLNGGLYLLELSGSSINRQLKKVVIIK
;
A
#
# COMPACT_ATOMS: atom_id res chain seq x y z
N ALA A 1 0.15 -7.01 0.63
CA ALA A 1 1.25 -6.19 0.08
C ALA A 1 1.48 -5.01 1.00
N ALA A 2 2.74 -4.71 1.34
CA ALA A 2 3.17 -3.53 2.08
C ALA A 2 3.95 -2.63 1.10
N ARG A 3 3.49 -1.38 0.93
CA ARG A 3 4.10 -0.40 0.01
C ARG A 3 4.24 0.92 0.72
N ASP A 4 5.48 1.37 0.93
CA ASP A 4 5.78 2.52 1.80
C ASP A 4 5.18 2.40 3.22
N ALA A 5 5.01 1.17 3.72
CA ALA A 5 4.49 0.91 5.06
C ALA A 5 5.60 1.08 6.11
N LEU A 6 5.19 1.45 7.33
CA LEU A 6 6.10 1.70 8.44
C LEU A 6 5.65 0.94 9.69
N ASN A 7 6.59 0.28 10.37
CA ASN A 7 6.41 -0.34 11.70
C ASN A 7 5.18 -1.26 11.80
N SER A 8 4.95 -2.05 10.76
CA SER A 8 3.79 -2.94 10.69
C SER A 8 4.20 -4.39 10.86
N THR A 9 3.34 -5.18 11.48
CA THR A 9 3.57 -6.61 11.73
C THR A 9 2.52 -7.44 11.00
N ILE A 10 2.97 -8.46 10.28
CA ILE A 10 2.13 -9.54 9.75
C ILE A 10 2.64 -10.83 10.36
N GLU A 11 1.84 -11.43 11.24
CA GLU A 11 2.23 -12.64 11.94
C GLU A 11 1.11 -13.65 12.10
N LEU A 12 1.50 -14.92 12.24
CA LEU A 12 0.60 -16.05 12.51
C LEU A 12 -0.47 -16.29 11.42
N ASN A 13 -0.14 -16.01 10.16
CA ASN A 13 -1.05 -16.21 9.03
C ASN A 13 -0.75 -17.49 8.25
N TYR A 14 -1.79 -18.07 7.65
CA TYR A 14 -1.67 -19.06 6.58
C TYR A 14 -2.02 -18.39 5.25
N ILE A 15 -1.05 -18.28 4.34
CA ILE A 15 -1.16 -17.53 3.09
C ILE A 15 -1.06 -18.51 1.91
N GLU A 16 -2.19 -18.75 1.25
CA GLU A 16 -2.29 -19.69 0.15
C GLU A 16 -2.54 -18.98 -1.19
N GLY A 17 -1.77 -19.33 -2.21
CA GLY A 17 -1.97 -18.91 -3.59
C GLY A 17 -2.80 -19.90 -4.41
N ALA A 18 -3.28 -19.44 -5.56
CA ALA A 18 -4.05 -20.29 -6.47
C ALA A 18 -3.15 -21.21 -7.33
N ALA A 19 -1.95 -20.75 -7.69
CA ALA A 19 -1.00 -21.48 -8.54
C ALA A 19 0.40 -20.85 -8.48
N THR A 20 1.43 -21.61 -8.86
CA THR A 20 2.83 -21.13 -8.94
C THR A 20 3.12 -20.15 -10.09
N SER A 21 2.18 -19.99 -11.03
CA SER A 21 2.33 -19.05 -12.15
C SER A 21 1.89 -17.62 -11.82
N SER A 22 1.27 -17.40 -10.65
CA SER A 22 0.70 -16.09 -10.29
C SER A 22 0.53 -15.93 -8.79
N GLY A 23 0.75 -14.72 -8.29
CA GLY A 23 0.43 -14.35 -6.92
C GLY A 23 1.64 -14.39 -6.00
N THR A 24 1.78 -13.34 -5.20
CA THR A 24 2.84 -13.17 -4.22
C THR A 24 2.21 -13.20 -2.83
N GLY A 25 2.74 -14.02 -1.92
CA GLY A 25 2.18 -14.16 -0.58
C GLY A 25 2.35 -12.87 0.21
N ILE A 26 3.60 -12.47 0.42
CA ILE A 26 3.99 -11.21 1.05
C ILE A 26 4.79 -10.40 0.04
N ASP A 27 4.19 -9.35 -0.51
CA ASP A 27 4.81 -8.38 -1.43
C ASP A 27 5.21 -7.12 -0.67
N VAL A 28 6.50 -6.81 -0.61
CA VAL A 28 7.08 -5.71 0.18
C VAL A 28 7.86 -4.77 -0.72
N LEU A 29 7.39 -3.54 -0.84
CA LEU A 29 8.05 -2.49 -1.64
C LEU A 29 8.37 -1.28 -0.77
N SER A 30 9.65 -0.95 -0.67
CA SER A 30 10.15 0.24 0.03
C SER A 30 9.49 0.49 1.40
N SER A 31 9.30 -0.56 2.20
CA SER A 31 8.60 -0.53 3.49
C SER A 31 9.56 -0.89 4.62
N THR A 32 9.55 -0.13 5.71
CA THR A 32 10.57 -0.25 6.78
C THR A 32 9.99 -0.57 8.14
N GLY A 33 10.80 -1.17 9.02
CA GLY A 33 10.35 -1.60 10.35
C GLY A 33 9.31 -2.72 10.31
N MET A 34 9.26 -3.47 9.21
CA MET A 34 8.27 -4.52 8.99
C MET A 34 8.65 -5.79 9.77
N ALA A 35 7.68 -6.48 10.36
CA ALA A 35 7.89 -7.80 10.94
C ALA A 35 6.98 -8.81 10.24
N TYR A 36 7.60 -9.79 9.58
CA TYR A 36 6.91 -10.94 8.98
C TYR A 36 7.29 -12.17 9.79
N SER A 37 6.43 -12.51 10.77
CA SER A 37 6.76 -13.54 11.78
C SER A 37 5.81 -14.71 11.73
N CYS A 38 6.30 -15.95 11.74
CA CYS A 38 5.45 -17.13 11.94
C CYS A 38 4.32 -17.30 10.93
N ASN A 39 4.52 -16.85 9.69
CA ASN A 39 3.56 -17.08 8.62
C ASN A 39 3.88 -18.39 7.91
N THR A 40 2.85 -19.14 7.51
CA THR A 40 2.98 -20.28 6.61
C THR A 40 2.53 -19.85 5.23
N LEU A 41 3.37 -20.03 4.21
CA LEU A 41 3.10 -19.63 2.83
C LEU A 41 3.01 -20.89 1.95
N HIS A 42 2.02 -20.97 1.06
CA HIS A 42 1.78 -22.15 0.23
C HIS A 42 1.26 -21.82 -1.17
N ASN A 43 1.69 -22.59 -2.19
CA ASN A 43 1.14 -22.58 -3.56
C ASN A 43 1.17 -21.20 -4.27
N LEU A 44 2.29 -20.49 -4.18
CA LEU A 44 2.44 -19.10 -4.67
C LEU A 44 3.47 -19.01 -5.81
N HIS A 45 3.44 -17.93 -6.59
CA HIS A 45 4.55 -17.59 -7.46
C HIS A 45 5.77 -17.23 -6.61
N SER A 46 5.66 -16.15 -5.82
CA SER A 46 6.68 -15.77 -4.84
C SER A 46 6.11 -15.91 -3.43
N GLY A 47 6.80 -16.59 -2.53
CA GLY A 47 6.40 -16.66 -1.12
C GLY A 47 6.49 -15.27 -0.49
N ILE A 48 7.71 -14.80 -0.27
CA ILE A 48 7.99 -13.43 0.18
C ILE A 48 8.85 -12.74 -0.88
N TYR A 49 8.35 -11.64 -1.43
CA TYR A 49 9.06 -10.78 -2.37
C TYR A 49 9.38 -9.44 -1.71
N LEU A 50 10.64 -9.02 -1.75
CA LEU A 50 11.05 -7.71 -1.26
C LEU A 50 11.84 -6.96 -2.32
N ASN A 51 11.55 -5.66 -2.48
CA ASN A 51 12.29 -4.78 -3.36
C ASN A 51 12.26 -3.32 -2.87
N GLY A 52 13.24 -2.50 -3.25
CA GLY A 52 13.39 -1.13 -2.76
C GLY A 52 14.02 -1.06 -1.35
N THR A 53 13.84 0.07 -0.66
CA THR A 53 14.42 0.28 0.69
C THR A 53 13.55 -0.35 1.77
N CYS A 54 13.92 -1.54 2.22
CA CYS A 54 13.20 -2.36 3.19
C CYS A 54 13.99 -2.54 4.51
N THR A 55 14.69 -1.49 4.96
CA THR A 55 15.49 -1.53 6.19
C THR A 55 14.63 -1.80 7.43
N ASP A 56 15.26 -2.35 8.47
CA ASP A 56 14.66 -2.81 9.72
C ASP A 56 13.50 -3.79 9.53
N THR A 57 13.48 -4.50 8.39
CA THR A 57 12.58 -5.62 8.16
C THR A 57 13.11 -6.87 8.85
N ASP A 58 12.23 -7.54 9.60
CA ASP A 58 12.49 -8.79 10.32
C ASP A 58 11.66 -9.91 9.71
N ILE A 59 12.30 -10.90 9.07
CA ILE A 59 11.65 -12.04 8.41
C ILE A 59 11.99 -13.30 9.19
N ARG A 60 11.12 -13.72 10.13
CA ARG A 60 11.46 -14.76 11.11
C ARG A 60 10.40 -15.85 11.31
N GLY A 61 10.85 -17.08 11.54
CA GLY A 61 10.02 -18.27 11.80
C GLY A 61 8.94 -18.56 10.77
N ASN A 62 9.05 -18.04 9.54
CA ASN A 62 8.10 -18.31 8.48
C ASN A 62 8.39 -19.68 7.84
N THR A 63 7.33 -20.37 7.45
CA THR A 63 7.41 -21.68 6.79
C THR A 63 7.00 -21.54 5.33
N PHE A 64 7.93 -21.88 4.41
CA PHE A 64 7.68 -21.96 2.98
C PHE A 64 7.27 -23.40 2.63
N GLU A 65 5.97 -23.64 2.46
CA GLU A 65 5.41 -24.93 2.03
C GLU A 65 5.21 -24.98 0.52
N PRO A 66 6.10 -25.62 -0.27
CA PRO A 66 5.96 -25.69 -1.72
C PRO A 66 4.63 -26.36 -2.13
N PRO A 67 4.09 -26.04 -3.33
CA PRO A 67 4.86 -25.58 -4.49
C PRO A 67 5.05 -24.06 -4.57
N PHE A 68 6.21 -23.63 -5.10
CA PHE A 68 6.50 -22.23 -5.42
C PHE A 68 7.09 -22.07 -6.84
N ALA A 69 7.06 -20.86 -7.39
CA ALA A 69 8.15 -20.47 -8.28
C ALA A 69 9.39 -20.13 -7.45
N ASP A 70 9.32 -19.04 -6.69
CA ASP A 70 10.37 -18.58 -5.79
C ASP A 70 9.88 -18.56 -4.33
N GLY A 71 10.63 -19.14 -3.40
CA GLY A 71 10.28 -19.13 -1.97
C GLY A 71 10.50 -17.74 -1.36
N LEU A 72 11.75 -17.42 -1.08
CA LEU A 72 12.22 -16.08 -0.76
C LEU A 72 12.77 -15.42 -2.02
N HIS A 73 12.30 -14.23 -2.37
CA HIS A 73 12.72 -13.50 -3.57
C HIS A 73 13.15 -12.08 -3.24
N TYR A 74 14.46 -11.82 -3.33
CA TYR A 74 15.05 -10.49 -3.23
C TYR A 74 15.15 -9.89 -4.64
N GLY A 75 14.46 -8.77 -4.87
CA GLY A 75 14.56 -8.02 -6.12
C GLY A 75 15.90 -7.30 -6.27
N SER A 76 16.23 -6.89 -7.50
CA SER A 76 17.51 -6.28 -7.85
C SER A 76 17.82 -4.96 -7.13
N LEU A 77 16.78 -4.29 -6.61
CA LEU A 77 16.87 -2.97 -5.98
C LEU A 77 16.59 -3.02 -4.47
N LEU A 78 16.84 -4.16 -3.82
CA LEU A 78 16.57 -4.35 -2.40
C LEU A 78 17.70 -3.78 -1.51
N ASP A 79 17.36 -2.86 -0.61
CA ASP A 79 18.15 -2.58 0.59
C ASP A 79 17.45 -3.22 1.78
N ILE A 80 18.12 -4.17 2.44
CA ILE A 80 17.61 -4.80 3.66
C ILE A 80 18.79 -5.07 4.59
N ASN A 81 18.53 -5.11 5.90
CA ASN A 81 19.52 -5.52 6.88
C ASN A 81 19.70 -7.03 6.88
N ALA A 82 20.87 -7.46 7.34
CA ALA A 82 21.14 -8.86 7.60
C ALA A 82 20.06 -9.49 8.50
N GLN A 83 19.61 -10.68 8.12
CA GLN A 83 18.66 -11.51 8.86
C GLN A 83 19.45 -12.52 9.67
N LEU A 84 19.55 -12.31 10.99
CA LEU A 84 20.42 -13.12 11.85
C LEU A 84 19.64 -14.23 12.56
N HIS A 85 19.93 -15.49 12.22
CA HIS A 85 19.40 -16.69 12.87
C HIS A 85 17.86 -16.71 12.99
N ARG A 86 17.18 -16.19 11.97
CA ARG A 86 15.73 -15.91 12.03
C ARG A 86 14.83 -17.13 11.92
N GLY A 87 15.37 -18.34 11.76
CA GLY A 87 14.62 -19.59 11.90
C GLY A 87 13.51 -19.83 10.86
N ASN A 88 13.54 -19.16 9.71
CA ASN A 88 12.65 -19.50 8.59
C ASN A 88 12.94 -20.92 8.09
N GLN A 89 11.90 -21.62 7.64
CA GLN A 89 11.95 -23.01 7.21
C GLN A 89 11.53 -23.15 5.75
N TRP A 90 12.39 -23.75 4.92
CA TRP A 90 12.12 -24.12 3.53
C TRP A 90 11.79 -25.61 3.44
N MET A 91 10.51 -25.92 3.33
CA MET A 91 10.06 -27.31 3.26
C MET A 91 10.45 -27.93 1.91
N SER A 92 10.73 -29.25 1.94
CA SER A 92 11.05 -30.02 0.74
C SER A 92 9.86 -30.09 -0.22
N GLY A 93 10.09 -29.94 -1.52
CA GLY A 93 9.05 -30.03 -2.55
C GLY A 93 9.47 -29.34 -3.84
N THR A 94 8.50 -28.87 -4.62
CA THR A 94 8.75 -28.31 -5.96
C THR A 94 8.92 -26.79 -5.92
N TYR A 95 10.06 -26.31 -6.40
CA TYR A 95 10.34 -24.90 -6.68
C TYR A 95 10.66 -24.80 -8.17
N SER A 96 9.83 -24.08 -8.94
CA SER A 96 10.05 -23.94 -10.40
C SER A 96 11.08 -22.87 -10.76
N GLY A 97 11.34 -21.92 -9.85
CA GLY A 97 12.49 -21.02 -9.83
C GLY A 97 13.51 -21.50 -8.80
N ALA A 98 13.52 -20.92 -7.60
CA ALA A 98 14.37 -21.37 -6.48
C ALA A 98 13.72 -21.20 -5.10
N ALA A 99 14.17 -21.96 -4.10
CA ALA A 99 13.73 -21.75 -2.72
C ALA A 99 14.20 -20.40 -2.16
N ALA A 100 15.39 -19.95 -2.58
CA ALA A 100 15.88 -18.59 -2.36
C ALA A 100 16.43 -18.00 -3.67
N ARG A 101 15.92 -16.85 -4.07
CA ARG A 101 16.31 -16.12 -5.28
C ARG A 101 16.75 -14.71 -4.95
N ASN A 102 17.88 -14.29 -5.51
CA ASN A 102 18.38 -12.92 -5.40
C ASN A 102 18.73 -12.36 -6.78
N ASP A 103 17.98 -11.32 -7.19
CA ASP A 103 18.13 -10.65 -8.48
C ASP A 103 19.20 -9.54 -8.45
N ILE A 104 20.08 -9.51 -7.45
CA ILE A 104 21.19 -8.54 -7.38
C ILE A 104 22.00 -8.48 -8.66
N GLU A 105 22.29 -7.26 -9.11
CA GLU A 105 23.05 -6.99 -10.34
C GLU A 105 24.55 -7.26 -10.13
N ASP A 106 25.21 -7.69 -11.22
CA ASP A 106 26.67 -7.89 -11.22
C ASP A 106 27.39 -6.54 -11.13
N SER A 107 28.14 -6.34 -10.05
CA SER A 107 28.90 -5.12 -9.79
C SER A 107 30.19 -5.43 -9.04
N PRO A 108 31.20 -4.53 -9.07
CA PRO A 108 32.44 -4.72 -8.31
C PRO A 108 32.22 -4.93 -6.80
N ASP A 109 31.11 -4.42 -6.25
CA ASP A 109 30.76 -4.47 -4.84
C ASP A 109 29.72 -5.55 -4.49
N VAL A 110 29.39 -6.47 -5.42
CA VAL A 110 28.34 -7.49 -5.24
C VAL A 110 28.50 -8.28 -3.94
N PHE A 111 29.73 -8.62 -3.54
CA PHE A 111 29.99 -9.33 -2.29
C PHE A 111 29.67 -8.51 -1.04
N ILE A 112 29.90 -7.20 -1.08
CA ILE A 112 29.55 -6.29 0.02
C ILE A 112 28.02 -6.21 0.13
N GLN A 113 27.34 -6.05 -1.01
CA GLN A 113 25.87 -5.98 -1.05
C GLN A 113 25.21 -7.29 -0.60
N LEU A 114 25.69 -8.45 -1.06
CA LEU A 114 25.22 -9.76 -0.59
C LEU A 114 25.43 -9.94 0.92
N ASN A 115 26.56 -9.47 1.45
CA ASN A 115 26.86 -9.54 2.88
C ASN A 115 25.95 -8.62 3.71
N ILE A 116 25.54 -7.47 3.18
CA ILE A 116 24.53 -6.58 3.81
C ILE A 116 23.15 -7.26 3.82
N GLN A 117 22.79 -7.92 2.72
CA GLN A 117 21.53 -8.65 2.54
C GLN A 117 21.53 -10.06 3.16
N ARG A 118 22.61 -10.45 3.87
CA ARG A 118 22.83 -11.84 4.28
C ARG A 118 21.73 -12.37 5.21
N TYR A 119 21.57 -13.67 5.16
CA TYR A 119 20.64 -14.46 5.91
C TYR A 119 21.44 -15.53 6.67
N GLU A 120 21.82 -15.23 7.91
CA GLU A 120 22.61 -16.16 8.71
C GLU A 120 21.75 -17.34 9.16
N ILE A 121 22.21 -18.54 8.83
CA ILE A 121 21.60 -19.81 9.21
C ILE A 121 22.46 -20.49 10.28
N HIS A 122 21.82 -21.21 11.18
CA HIS A 122 22.50 -21.90 12.29
C HIS A 122 23.03 -23.28 11.91
N ASP A 123 22.41 -23.93 10.92
CA ASP A 123 22.87 -25.16 10.29
C ASP A 123 22.55 -25.14 8.79
N ASP A 124 23.31 -25.92 8.01
CA ASP A 124 23.12 -26.11 6.57
C ASP A 124 22.11 -27.22 6.24
N GLN A 125 21.30 -27.64 7.21
CA GLN A 125 20.39 -28.77 7.08
C GLN A 125 18.97 -28.31 6.73
N SER A 126 18.23 -29.20 6.07
CA SER A 126 16.79 -29.01 5.91
C SER A 126 16.10 -29.01 7.28
N ALA A 127 15.13 -28.14 7.57
CA ALA A 127 14.51 -27.16 6.68
C ALA A 127 15.10 -25.74 6.77
N TYR A 128 16.16 -25.51 7.55
CA TYR A 128 16.67 -24.16 7.80
C TYR A 128 17.61 -23.62 6.72
N TYR A 129 18.00 -24.49 5.78
CA TYR A 129 18.73 -24.12 4.58
C TYR A 129 17.87 -24.30 3.32
N PRO A 130 17.77 -23.27 2.44
CA PRO A 130 17.02 -23.39 1.20
C PRO A 130 17.53 -24.54 0.31
N PRO A 131 16.67 -25.44 -0.20
CA PRO A 131 17.09 -26.56 -1.04
C PRO A 131 17.57 -26.15 -2.45
N SER A 132 17.37 -24.89 -2.87
CA SER A 132 17.85 -24.37 -4.14
C SER A 132 18.04 -22.85 -4.11
N PHE A 133 19.01 -22.37 -4.90
CA PHE A 133 19.37 -20.96 -5.02
C PHE A 133 19.35 -20.50 -6.48
N ALA A 134 18.95 -19.25 -6.73
CA ALA A 134 19.04 -18.60 -8.04
C ALA A 134 19.63 -17.18 -7.94
N PHE A 135 20.57 -16.89 -8.84
CA PHE A 135 21.15 -15.56 -9.06
C PHE A 135 21.10 -15.25 -10.57
N PRO A 136 19.95 -14.85 -11.11
CA PRO A 136 19.76 -14.72 -12.56
C PRO A 136 20.67 -13.68 -13.21
N ASN A 137 21.04 -12.64 -12.46
CA ASN A 137 21.84 -11.51 -12.95
C ASN A 137 23.35 -11.68 -12.70
N LEU A 138 23.79 -12.77 -12.08
CA LEU A 138 25.21 -13.03 -11.80
C LEU A 138 25.76 -14.14 -12.67
N GLN A 139 27.04 -14.05 -13.03
CA GLN A 139 27.74 -15.13 -13.71
C GLN A 139 28.31 -16.15 -12.69
N ALA A 140 28.19 -17.43 -13.01
CA ALA A 140 28.77 -18.52 -12.22
C ALA A 140 30.30 -18.33 -12.03
N PRO A 141 30.91 -18.81 -10.92
CA PRO A 141 30.40 -19.83 -10.00
C PRO A 141 29.62 -19.29 -8.79
N PHE A 142 28.42 -19.86 -8.55
CA PHE A 142 27.49 -19.38 -7.51
C PHE A 142 27.87 -19.72 -6.07
N GLY A 143 28.76 -20.68 -5.83
CA GLY A 143 29.06 -21.17 -4.47
C GLY A 143 29.57 -20.08 -3.52
N SER A 144 30.38 -19.15 -4.01
CA SER A 144 30.84 -18.01 -3.20
C SER A 144 29.73 -17.00 -2.89
N PHE A 145 28.76 -16.82 -3.79
CA PHE A 145 27.62 -15.93 -3.57
C PHE A 145 26.63 -16.53 -2.59
N ILE A 146 26.40 -17.84 -2.67
CA ILE A 146 25.58 -18.57 -1.68
C ILE A 146 26.20 -18.42 -0.29
N ASN A 147 27.51 -18.60 -0.14
CA ASN A 147 28.16 -18.46 1.17
C ASN A 147 28.17 -17.00 1.68
N ALA A 148 28.13 -16.00 0.80
CA ALA A 148 28.01 -14.60 1.20
C ALA A 148 26.58 -14.24 1.63
N TRP A 149 25.58 -14.85 0.98
CA TRP A 149 24.17 -14.56 1.22
C TRP A 149 23.56 -15.43 2.31
N PHE A 150 23.88 -16.73 2.38
CA PHE A 150 23.43 -17.68 3.41
C PHE A 150 24.65 -18.31 4.12
N PRO A 151 25.44 -17.52 4.86
CA PRO A 151 26.54 -18.08 5.65
C PRO A 151 26.00 -18.89 6.83
N GLU A 152 26.60 -20.06 7.06
CA GLU A 152 26.42 -20.84 8.27
C GLU A 152 27.28 -20.22 9.40
N THR A 153 26.62 -19.77 10.47
CA THR A 153 27.28 -19.18 11.64
C THR A 153 26.73 -19.78 12.92
N PHE A 154 27.55 -19.81 13.97
CA PHE A 154 27.12 -20.34 15.27
C PHE A 154 25.96 -19.51 15.85
N GLY A 155 24.85 -20.18 16.15
CA GLY A 155 23.70 -19.58 16.82
C GLY A 155 22.57 -20.60 16.97
N SER A 156 21.40 -20.12 17.40
CA SER A 156 20.19 -20.94 17.51
C SER A 156 19.10 -20.35 16.61
N PRO A 157 18.28 -21.17 15.95
CA PRO A 157 17.14 -20.64 15.20
C PRO A 157 16.21 -19.92 16.15
N TRP A 158 15.68 -18.80 15.68
CA TRP A 158 14.50 -18.19 16.28
C TRP A 158 13.29 -19.12 16.09
N ASP A 159 12.46 -19.24 17.13
CA ASP A 159 11.24 -20.05 17.11
C ASP A 159 10.01 -19.19 17.44
N CYS A 160 8.88 -19.56 16.86
CA CYS A 160 7.59 -18.93 17.04
C CYS A 160 7.02 -19.05 18.46
N GLU A 161 7.54 -19.98 19.27
CA GLU A 161 7.17 -20.11 20.68
C GLU A 161 7.72 -18.97 21.56
N ASP A 162 8.74 -18.21 21.10
CA ASP A 162 9.44 -17.18 21.87
C ASP A 162 9.03 -15.76 21.47
N GLN A 163 7.75 -15.42 21.70
CA GLN A 163 7.15 -14.13 21.29
C GLN A 163 7.54 -12.91 22.15
N LEU A 164 8.46 -13.04 23.11
CA LEU A 164 8.76 -12.00 24.11
C LEU A 164 10.17 -11.40 24.03
N VAL A 165 10.91 -11.63 22.94
CA VAL A 165 12.23 -10.99 22.76
C VAL A 165 12.03 -9.61 22.14
N GLY A 166 12.51 -8.58 22.83
CA GLY A 166 12.28 -7.16 22.55
C GLY A 166 12.57 -6.72 21.11
N ASP A 167 11.95 -5.61 20.72
CA ASP A 167 11.95 -5.11 19.35
C ASP A 167 13.36 -4.75 18.85
N GLU A 168 14.02 -5.69 18.16
CA GLU A 168 15.34 -5.47 17.56
C GLU A 168 15.31 -4.52 16.34
N ARG A 169 14.14 -4.02 15.92
CA ARG A 169 14.01 -3.11 14.78
C ARG A 169 14.55 -1.72 15.08
N GLU A 170 14.61 -1.31 16.34
CA GLU A 170 15.06 0.03 16.71
C GLU A 170 16.59 0.15 16.82
N LYS A 171 17.36 -0.95 16.87
CA LYS A 171 18.83 -0.88 17.02
C LYS A 171 19.51 -0.32 15.76
N ILE A 172 20.47 0.60 15.92
CA ILE A 172 21.35 1.07 14.84
C ILE A 172 22.18 -0.10 14.28
N ARG A 173 22.21 -0.24 12.95
CA ARG A 173 22.89 -1.34 12.24
C ARG A 173 23.96 -0.82 11.27
N GLU A 174 24.77 -1.72 10.72
CA GLU A 174 25.91 -1.37 9.84
C GLU A 174 25.51 -0.57 8.58
N ILE A 175 24.33 -0.85 8.01
CA ILE A 175 23.79 -0.06 6.89
C ILE A 175 23.44 1.37 7.30
N ASP A 176 22.98 1.59 8.54
CA ASP A 176 22.66 2.92 9.06
C ASP A 176 23.92 3.78 9.17
N ILE A 177 25.02 3.17 9.63
CA ILE A 177 26.34 3.81 9.69
C ILE A 177 26.83 4.16 8.28
N SER A 178 26.65 3.25 7.32
CA SER A 178 27.05 3.48 5.92
C SER A 178 26.24 4.59 5.26
N VAL A 179 24.94 4.70 5.58
CA VAL A 179 24.07 5.80 5.14
C VAL A 179 24.50 7.12 5.79
N ALA A 180 24.80 7.12 7.10
CA ALA A 180 25.27 8.30 7.83
C ALA A 180 26.59 8.87 7.26
N LEU A 181 27.52 7.96 6.91
CA LEU A 181 28.82 8.32 6.34
C LEU A 181 28.76 8.64 4.84
N GLY A 182 27.63 8.38 4.17
CA GLY A 182 27.50 8.54 2.72
C GLY A 182 28.32 7.53 1.91
N THR A 183 28.72 6.40 2.53
CA THR A 183 29.55 5.34 1.93
C THR A 183 28.74 4.12 1.49
N ALA A 184 27.41 4.15 1.65
CA ALA A 184 26.55 3.07 1.17
C ALA A 184 26.80 2.85 -0.34
N PRO A 185 27.07 1.61 -0.80
CA PRO A 185 27.37 1.30 -2.20
C PRO A 185 26.12 1.59 -3.04
N THR A 186 26.08 2.79 -3.59
CA THR A 186 24.90 3.37 -4.24
C THR A 186 25.23 3.85 -5.64
N ASP A 187 26.33 3.36 -6.21
CA ASP A 187 26.96 3.91 -7.41
C ASP A 187 26.26 3.51 -8.72
N ASP A 188 25.17 2.73 -8.67
CA ASP A 188 24.30 2.43 -9.82
C ASP A 188 22.79 2.74 -9.59
N TYR A 189 22.40 3.40 -8.49
CA TYR A 189 20.98 3.58 -8.15
C TYR A 189 20.60 5.03 -7.79
N GLU A 190 19.55 5.53 -8.44
CA GLU A 190 19.07 6.93 -8.48
C GLU A 190 19.06 7.65 -7.11
N GLU A 191 19.39 8.95 -7.11
CA GLU A 191 19.48 9.83 -5.92
C GLU A 191 18.29 9.73 -4.94
N ALA A 192 17.10 9.38 -5.46
CA ALA A 192 15.88 9.17 -4.70
C ALA A 192 15.97 8.02 -3.67
N ARG A 193 16.74 6.97 -3.96
CA ARG A 193 16.93 5.83 -3.04
C ARG A 193 17.85 6.20 -1.87
N ARG A 194 18.93 6.92 -2.16
CA ARG A 194 19.82 7.50 -1.14
C ARG A 194 19.03 8.45 -0.23
N TRP A 195 18.16 9.26 -0.82
CA TRP A 195 17.25 10.15 -0.09
C TRP A 195 16.33 9.36 0.85
N GLY A 196 15.64 8.33 0.34
CA GLY A 196 14.76 7.48 1.14
C GLY A 196 15.48 6.83 2.33
N ALA A 197 16.68 6.28 2.12
CA ALA A 197 17.48 5.69 3.20
C ALA A 197 17.86 6.72 4.28
N ARG A 198 18.23 7.95 3.89
CA ARG A 198 18.54 9.03 4.84
C ARG A 198 17.33 9.47 5.66
N GLN A 199 16.14 9.54 5.06
CA GLN A 199 14.90 9.86 5.79
C GLN A 199 14.61 8.81 6.87
N GLN A 200 14.84 7.53 6.54
CA GLN A 200 14.63 6.43 7.49
C GLN A 200 15.61 6.48 8.65
N LEU A 201 16.90 6.69 8.35
CA LEU A 201 17.91 6.86 9.38
C LEU A 201 17.57 8.01 10.33
N TYR A 202 17.20 9.17 9.79
CA TYR A 202 16.83 10.34 10.60
C TYR A 202 15.65 10.03 11.52
N ARG A 203 14.58 9.42 11.00
CA ARG A 203 13.42 8.98 11.79
C ARG A 203 13.82 8.02 12.91
N LYS A 204 14.69 7.06 12.62
CA LYS A 204 15.13 6.04 13.58
C LYS A 204 15.85 6.68 14.78
N VAL A 205 16.74 7.64 14.51
CA VAL A 205 17.47 8.38 15.55
C VAL A 205 16.53 9.31 16.33
N ALA A 206 15.58 9.99 15.66
CA ALA A 206 14.58 10.82 16.30
C ALA A 206 13.73 10.05 17.32
N LEU A 207 13.31 8.82 16.98
CA LEU A 207 12.54 7.94 17.87
C LEU A 207 13.32 7.51 19.13
N GLN A 208 14.65 7.51 19.07
CA GLN A 208 15.52 7.21 20.21
C GLN A 208 15.85 8.44 21.06
N GLY A 209 15.23 9.59 20.78
CA GLY A 209 15.51 10.85 21.48
C GLY A 209 16.67 11.66 20.88
N GLY A 210 17.15 11.29 19.69
CA GLY A 210 18.17 12.07 18.96
C GLY A 210 19.62 11.69 19.26
N GLU A 211 19.86 10.69 20.11
CA GLU A 211 21.19 10.23 20.50
C GLU A 211 21.30 8.70 20.38
N THR A 212 22.44 8.23 19.91
CA THR A 212 22.78 6.81 19.75
C THR A 212 24.19 6.54 20.29
N ASP A 213 24.60 5.26 20.35
CA ASP A 213 25.99 4.91 20.70
C ASP A 213 26.98 5.11 19.54
N THR A 214 26.56 5.74 18.42
CA THR A 214 27.36 5.86 17.20
C THR A 214 27.53 7.32 16.76
N LEU A 215 28.71 7.90 17.03
CA LEU A 215 29.04 9.30 16.71
C LEU A 215 28.73 9.72 15.27
N ALA A 216 28.94 8.84 14.28
CA ALA A 216 28.66 9.14 12.88
C ALA A 216 27.16 9.36 12.62
N VAL A 217 26.32 8.54 13.27
CA VAL A 217 24.86 8.60 13.17
C VAL A 217 24.31 9.81 13.91
N ASP A 218 24.85 10.12 15.10
CA ASP A 218 24.46 11.32 15.86
C ASP A 218 24.84 12.60 15.10
N SER A 219 26.06 12.64 14.54
CA SER A 219 26.53 13.77 13.72
C SER A 219 25.67 13.95 12.47
N PHE A 220 25.27 12.85 11.82
CA PHE A 220 24.32 12.88 10.73
C PHE A 220 22.99 13.51 11.19
N TYR A 221 22.38 13.01 12.27
CA TYR A 221 21.10 13.51 12.78
C TYR A 221 21.13 15.01 13.05
N VAL A 222 22.11 15.48 13.84
CA VAL A 222 22.28 16.91 14.14
C VAL A 222 22.51 17.74 12.87
N SER A 223 23.29 17.24 11.90
CA SER A 223 23.53 17.96 10.66
C SER A 223 22.30 18.10 9.76
N GLN A 224 21.30 17.23 9.95
CA GLN A 224 20.10 17.19 9.11
C GLN A 224 18.90 17.92 9.74
N SER A 225 18.96 18.31 11.02
CA SER A 225 17.79 18.85 11.74
C SER A 225 17.17 20.07 11.07
N ASP A 226 18.00 21.01 10.63
CA ASP A 226 17.57 22.25 9.97
C ASP A 226 17.60 22.14 8.44
N SER A 227 17.86 20.94 7.91
CA SER A 227 17.84 20.68 6.47
C SER A 227 16.43 20.34 5.99
N LEU A 228 16.20 20.37 4.68
CA LEU A 228 14.95 19.90 4.06
C LEU A 228 14.51 18.52 4.59
N LEU A 229 15.47 17.62 4.86
CA LEU A 229 15.18 16.28 5.36
C LEU A 229 14.58 16.31 6.78
N GLY A 230 15.18 17.08 7.68
CA GLY A 230 14.69 17.22 9.06
C GLY A 230 13.36 17.97 9.11
N LEU A 231 13.21 19.03 8.33
CA LEU A 231 11.96 19.81 8.26
C LEU A 231 10.80 18.99 7.67
N LEU A 232 11.05 18.17 6.64
CA LEU A 232 10.04 17.22 6.14
C LEU A 232 9.69 16.15 7.17
N TYR A 233 10.63 15.71 8.00
CA TYR A 233 10.34 14.80 9.11
C TYR A 233 9.40 15.44 10.14
N GLU A 234 9.61 16.71 10.51
CA GLU A 234 8.71 17.43 11.42
C GLU A 234 7.29 17.55 10.84
N ILE A 235 7.15 17.79 9.53
CA ILE A 235 5.84 17.76 8.86
C ILE A 235 5.20 16.37 8.95
N GLU A 236 5.96 15.29 8.76
CA GLU A 236 5.46 13.92 8.93
C GLU A 236 5.05 13.60 10.37
N VAL A 237 5.76 14.13 11.38
CA VAL A 237 5.39 14.02 12.79
C VAL A 237 4.09 14.79 13.05
N GLY A 238 4.01 16.05 12.62
CA GLY A 238 2.81 16.88 12.75
C GLY A 238 1.58 16.23 12.12
N LYS A 239 1.71 15.63 10.94
CA LYS A 239 0.63 14.89 10.27
C LYS A 239 0.09 13.72 11.08
N LYS A 240 0.92 13.04 11.86
CA LYS A 240 0.47 11.92 12.73
C LYS A 240 -0.35 12.41 13.91
N HIS A 241 -0.04 13.62 14.40
CA HIS A 241 -0.72 14.24 15.53
C HIS A 241 -1.95 15.06 15.14
N LEU A 242 -2.26 15.19 13.84
CA LEU A 242 -3.42 15.95 13.34
C LEU A 242 -4.75 15.55 13.99
N PHE A 243 -4.92 14.26 14.28
CA PHE A 243 -6.17 13.70 14.82
C PHE A 243 -6.06 13.30 16.29
N ASP A 244 -4.97 13.70 16.96
CA ASP A 244 -4.81 13.45 18.38
C ASP A 244 -5.78 14.32 19.18
N GLN A 245 -6.60 13.68 19.99
CA GLN A 245 -7.53 14.37 20.88
C GLN A 245 -6.85 14.67 22.21
N SER A 246 -7.02 15.87 22.73
CA SER A 246 -6.62 16.24 24.08
C SER A 246 -7.36 15.39 25.12
N THR A 247 -6.77 15.23 26.30
CA THR A 247 -7.41 14.53 27.43
C THR A 247 -8.77 15.15 27.78
N SER A 248 -8.93 16.46 27.59
CA SER A 248 -10.20 17.15 27.86
C SER A 248 -11.28 16.73 26.88
N GLU A 249 -10.99 16.73 25.58
CA GLU A 249 -11.95 16.32 24.54
C GLU A 249 -12.33 14.86 24.68
N GLN A 250 -11.36 13.98 24.97
CA GLN A 250 -11.64 12.56 25.22
C GLN A 250 -12.61 12.36 26.39
N GLN A 251 -12.43 13.11 27.49
CA GLN A 251 -13.35 13.06 28.63
C GLN A 251 -14.75 13.57 28.28
N GLU A 252 -14.84 14.61 27.45
CA GLU A 252 -16.11 15.17 27.01
C GLU A 252 -16.85 14.22 26.07
N VAL A 253 -16.16 13.58 25.12
CA VAL A 253 -16.73 12.50 24.27
C VAL A 253 -17.31 11.37 25.12
N ILE A 254 -16.57 10.93 26.15
CA ILE A 254 -17.03 9.87 27.06
C ILE A 254 -18.29 10.31 27.83
N ALA A 255 -18.30 11.54 28.36
CA ALA A 255 -19.43 12.08 29.09
C ALA A 255 -20.68 12.18 28.21
N LEU A 256 -20.56 12.77 27.01
CA LEU A 256 -21.67 12.90 26.06
C LEU A 256 -22.17 11.53 25.58
N SER A 257 -21.27 10.56 25.36
CA SER A 257 -21.67 9.19 25.03
C SER A 257 -22.46 8.53 26.17
N HIS A 258 -22.06 8.76 27.43
CA HIS A 258 -22.78 8.23 28.59
C HIS A 258 -24.18 8.85 28.72
N ASP A 259 -24.28 10.16 28.53
CA ASP A 259 -25.56 10.88 28.58
C ASP A 259 -26.50 10.45 27.45
N ARG A 260 -25.96 10.23 26.24
CA ARG A 260 -26.69 9.65 25.11
C ARG A 260 -27.28 8.30 25.47
N ASP A 261 -26.47 7.37 25.97
CA ASP A 261 -26.91 6.01 26.26
C ASP A 261 -27.96 5.99 27.39
N SER A 262 -27.77 6.84 28.41
CA SER A 262 -28.75 7.06 29.49
C SER A 262 -30.09 7.60 28.96
N LEU A 263 -30.04 8.55 28.02
CA LEU A 263 -31.23 9.15 27.43
C LEU A 263 -31.99 8.16 26.54
N VAL A 264 -31.28 7.38 25.72
CA VAL A 264 -31.85 6.31 24.89
C VAL A 264 -32.56 5.28 25.76
N GLN A 265 -31.96 4.86 26.88
CA GLN A 265 -32.59 3.92 27.81
C GLN A 265 -33.87 4.49 28.44
N ARG A 266 -33.88 5.77 28.81
CA ARG A 266 -35.05 6.44 29.39
C ARG A 266 -36.18 6.58 28.37
N LEU A 267 -35.87 6.94 27.13
CA LEU A 267 -36.85 7.02 26.05
C LEU A 267 -37.45 5.64 25.74
N ALA A 268 -36.62 4.59 25.66
CA ALA A 268 -37.10 3.22 25.43
C ALA A 268 -38.00 2.69 26.57
N ALA A 269 -37.67 3.03 27.83
CA ALA A 269 -38.50 2.70 28.98
C ALA A 269 -39.84 3.44 28.93
N LEU A 270 -39.84 4.71 28.52
CA LEU A 270 -41.05 5.52 28.37
C LEU A 270 -41.97 4.97 27.28
N ASP A 271 -41.41 4.63 26.12
CA ASP A 271 -42.14 4.00 25.00
C ASP A 271 -42.82 2.69 25.41
N SER A 272 -42.22 1.95 26.33
CA SER A 272 -42.79 0.71 26.85
C SER A 272 -44.02 0.92 27.76
N ILE A 273 -44.19 2.12 28.33
CA ILE A 273 -45.24 2.44 29.32
C ILE A 273 -46.33 3.37 28.72
N LEU A 274 -46.05 4.00 27.58
CA LEU A 274 -46.94 4.94 26.87
C LEU A 274 -48.33 4.37 26.52
N ILE A 275 -48.50 3.04 26.48
CA ILE A 275 -49.80 2.38 26.18
C ILE A 275 -50.82 2.55 27.33
N VAL A 276 -50.39 2.85 28.56
CA VAL A 276 -51.25 2.93 29.76
C VAL A 276 -51.07 4.27 30.50
N ALA A 277 -50.49 5.25 29.83
CA ALA A 277 -49.91 6.44 30.46
C ALA A 277 -50.91 7.53 30.89
N GLU A 278 -50.65 8.15 32.05
CA GLU A 278 -51.32 9.35 32.59
C GLU A 278 -50.72 10.65 32.01
N GLU A 279 -51.35 11.81 32.25
CA GLU A 279 -50.94 13.13 31.71
C GLU A 279 -49.47 13.47 32.01
N ASP A 280 -48.97 13.16 33.21
CA ASP A 280 -47.59 13.38 33.66
C ASP A 280 -46.51 12.67 32.82
N VAL A 281 -46.87 11.59 32.10
CA VAL A 281 -45.95 10.84 31.24
C VAL A 281 -45.64 11.60 29.95
N TRP A 282 -46.58 12.43 29.48
CA TRP A 282 -46.38 13.29 28.30
C TRP A 282 -45.45 14.45 28.60
N ASP A 283 -45.55 15.07 29.78
CA ASP A 283 -44.63 16.13 30.21
C ASP A 283 -43.19 15.60 30.37
N LEU A 284 -43.04 14.38 30.92
CA LEU A 284 -41.75 13.70 31.01
C LEU A 284 -41.17 13.39 29.62
N ARG A 285 -42.01 12.98 28.66
CA ARG A 285 -41.61 12.74 27.28
C ARG A 285 -41.02 14.01 26.66
N ASP A 286 -41.74 15.13 26.76
CA ASP A 286 -41.33 16.39 26.17
C ASP A 286 -40.01 16.90 26.80
N THR A 287 -39.86 16.73 28.12
CA THR A 287 -38.60 17.01 28.83
C THR A 287 -37.42 16.18 28.31
N LEU A 288 -37.63 14.89 28.01
CA LEU A 288 -36.58 14.03 27.46
C LEU A 288 -36.23 14.40 26.02
N PHE A 289 -37.19 14.85 25.21
CA PHE A 289 -36.93 15.37 23.87
C PHE A 289 -36.13 16.68 23.90
N GLU A 290 -36.43 17.59 24.83
CA GLU A 290 -35.64 18.81 25.01
C GLU A 290 -34.20 18.47 25.39
N LYS A 291 -33.99 17.52 26.31
CA LYS A 291 -32.65 17.01 26.66
C LYS A 291 -31.94 16.35 25.49
N ALA A 292 -32.66 15.64 24.62
CA ALA A 292 -32.07 15.07 23.40
C ALA A 292 -31.59 16.19 22.48
N GLY A 293 -32.40 17.24 22.29
CA GLY A 293 -32.03 18.41 21.50
C GLY A 293 -30.77 19.09 22.00
N LEU A 294 -30.66 19.30 23.32
CA LEU A 294 -29.46 19.88 23.94
C LEU A 294 -28.24 18.97 23.76
N LEU A 295 -28.38 17.67 24.00
CA LEU A 295 -27.28 16.72 23.83
C LEU A 295 -26.77 16.69 22.38
N PHE A 296 -27.67 16.76 21.38
CA PHE A 296 -27.27 16.87 19.98
C PHE A 296 -26.49 18.16 19.70
N GLN A 297 -26.90 19.29 20.29
CA GLN A 297 -26.17 20.56 20.15
C GLN A 297 -24.79 20.50 20.81
N ASP A 298 -24.66 19.86 21.97
CA ASP A 298 -23.38 19.70 22.66
C ASP A 298 -22.44 18.79 21.85
N MET A 299 -22.94 17.68 21.30
CA MET A 299 -22.17 16.81 20.41
C MET A 299 -21.72 17.50 19.12
N ASP A 300 -22.59 18.30 18.49
CA ASP A 300 -22.26 19.08 17.29
C ASP A 300 -21.22 20.17 17.59
N SER A 301 -21.35 20.82 18.76
CA SER A 301 -20.38 21.85 19.20
C SER A 301 -19.00 21.26 19.44
N LEU A 302 -18.92 20.08 20.08
CA LEU A 302 -17.65 19.39 20.29
C LEU A 302 -17.03 18.91 18.96
N ASP A 303 -17.84 18.38 18.04
CA ASP A 303 -17.37 17.99 16.70
C ASP A 303 -16.83 19.19 15.91
N GLN A 304 -17.51 20.35 15.96
CA GLN A 304 -17.04 21.59 15.34
C GLN A 304 -15.73 22.08 15.95
N LEU A 305 -15.57 21.97 17.28
CA LEU A 305 -14.34 22.34 17.98
C LEU A 305 -13.17 21.46 17.53
N ILE A 306 -13.34 20.13 17.60
CA ILE A 306 -12.31 19.17 17.17
C ILE A 306 -11.91 19.41 15.71
N LYS A 307 -12.89 19.61 14.82
CA LYS A 307 -12.62 19.90 13.39
C LYS A 307 -11.86 21.21 13.20
N ALA A 308 -12.22 22.26 13.92
CA ALA A 308 -11.51 23.54 13.83
C ALA A 308 -10.05 23.42 14.26
N GLU A 309 -9.75 22.61 15.28
CA GLU A 309 -8.37 22.32 15.70
C GLU A 309 -7.61 21.55 14.61
N ILE A 310 -8.22 20.51 14.04
CA ILE A 310 -7.63 19.74 12.92
C ILE A 310 -7.32 20.66 11.73
N TYR A 311 -8.27 21.51 11.33
CA TYR A 311 -8.10 22.39 10.16
C TYR A 311 -7.00 23.43 10.39
N THR A 312 -6.94 24.00 11.59
CA THR A 312 -5.90 24.97 11.98
C THR A 312 -4.52 24.30 12.00
N ALA A 313 -4.41 23.08 12.55
CA ALA A 313 -3.16 22.33 12.56
C ALA A 313 -2.72 21.95 11.14
N ALA A 314 -3.66 21.56 10.27
CA ALA A 314 -3.38 21.26 8.87
C ALA A 314 -2.93 22.51 8.08
N GLU A 315 -3.53 23.68 8.35
CA GLU A 315 -3.13 24.95 7.75
C GLU A 315 -1.69 25.32 8.15
N ASN A 316 -1.35 25.24 9.44
CA ASN A 316 0.02 25.51 9.90
C ASN A 316 1.05 24.57 9.23
N LEU A 317 0.75 23.27 9.13
CA LEU A 317 1.63 22.31 8.46
C LEU A 317 1.72 22.57 6.94
N ALA A 318 0.65 23.07 6.33
CA ALA A 318 0.67 23.47 4.91
C ALA A 318 1.59 24.68 4.70
N ASP A 319 1.49 25.69 5.56
CA ASP A 319 2.36 26.87 5.54
C ASP A 319 3.84 26.48 5.75
N ASP A 320 4.12 25.60 6.71
CA ASP A 320 5.47 25.08 6.95
C ASP A 320 6.00 24.31 5.72
N ASN A 321 5.15 23.53 5.06
CA ASN A 321 5.52 22.78 3.85
C ASN A 321 5.77 23.72 2.65
N ASP A 322 4.95 24.75 2.47
CA ASP A 322 5.05 25.72 1.38
C ASP A 322 6.28 26.64 1.51
N ALA A 323 6.85 26.75 2.71
CA ALA A 323 8.12 27.43 2.94
C ALA A 323 9.35 26.62 2.48
N LEU A 324 9.18 25.34 2.14
CA LEU A 324 10.24 24.45 1.70
C LEU A 324 10.27 24.32 0.17
N GLU A 325 11.46 24.16 -0.38
CA GLU A 325 11.66 23.98 -1.82
C GLU A 325 12.68 22.89 -2.10
N SER A 326 12.54 22.19 -3.23
CA SER A 326 13.56 21.27 -3.71
C SER A 326 13.70 21.28 -5.22
N ALA A 327 14.94 21.27 -5.70
CA ALA A 327 15.24 21.09 -7.12
C ALA A 327 15.23 19.60 -7.55
N LYS A 328 15.05 18.67 -6.60
CA LYS A 328 15.12 17.23 -6.84
C LYS A 328 13.70 16.66 -6.93
N GLY A 329 13.37 16.01 -8.06
CA GLY A 329 12.01 15.54 -8.35
C GLY A 329 11.39 14.68 -7.24
N TYR A 330 12.13 13.73 -6.68
CA TYR A 330 11.63 12.86 -5.60
C TYR A 330 11.28 13.60 -4.31
N ALA A 331 12.01 14.67 -3.96
CA ALA A 331 11.74 15.45 -2.76
C ALA A 331 10.66 16.51 -3.05
N GLN A 332 10.63 17.06 -4.26
CA GLN A 332 9.55 17.93 -4.70
C GLN A 332 8.21 17.19 -4.72
N ASN A 333 8.17 15.93 -5.17
CA ASN A 333 6.97 15.12 -5.10
C ASN A 333 6.46 14.96 -3.65
N GLU A 334 7.35 14.95 -2.65
CA GLU A 334 6.94 14.87 -1.24
C GLU A 334 6.26 16.14 -0.79
N LEU A 335 6.85 17.30 -1.12
CA LEU A 335 6.28 18.61 -0.89
C LEU A 335 4.91 18.75 -1.58
N ASP A 336 4.80 18.33 -2.84
CA ASP A 336 3.57 18.41 -3.62
C ASP A 336 2.47 17.52 -3.02
N VAL A 337 2.78 16.28 -2.65
CA VAL A 337 1.80 15.37 -2.02
C VAL A 337 1.36 15.91 -0.66
N ASN A 338 2.29 16.44 0.14
CA ASN A 338 1.97 17.05 1.43
C ASN A 338 1.07 18.27 1.24
N ALA A 339 1.41 19.19 0.34
CA ALA A 339 0.62 20.38 0.04
C ALA A 339 -0.80 20.01 -0.39
N LEU A 340 -0.95 19.02 -1.29
CA LEU A 340 -2.26 18.56 -1.75
C LEU A 340 -3.10 17.95 -0.62
N TYR A 341 -2.49 17.15 0.25
CA TYR A 341 -3.18 16.54 1.39
C TYR A 341 -3.57 17.58 2.45
N LEU A 342 -2.62 18.39 2.91
CA LEU A 342 -2.79 19.35 4.00
C LEU A 342 -3.74 20.49 3.61
N SER A 343 -3.62 21.06 2.41
CA SER A 343 -4.54 22.12 1.94
C SER A 343 -5.99 21.63 1.78
N THR A 344 -6.19 20.37 1.40
CA THR A 344 -7.53 19.75 1.33
C THR A 344 -8.14 19.67 2.71
N LEU A 345 -7.38 19.19 3.69
CA LEU A 345 -7.81 19.07 5.07
C LEU A 345 -8.05 20.45 5.73
N ALA A 346 -7.15 21.41 5.54
CA ALA A 346 -7.26 22.77 6.06
C ALA A 346 -8.51 23.49 5.52
N SER A 347 -8.95 23.16 4.30
CA SER A 347 -10.18 23.70 3.72
C SER A 347 -11.46 23.03 4.23
N GLY A 348 -11.35 22.07 5.15
CA GLY A 348 -12.47 21.25 5.63
C GLY A 348 -13.09 20.36 4.56
N MET A 349 -12.35 20.05 3.49
CA MET A 349 -12.80 19.17 2.43
C MET A 349 -12.37 17.72 2.73
N ASP A 350 -13.28 16.78 2.50
CA ASP A 350 -13.04 15.34 2.63
C ASP A 350 -12.72 14.67 1.29
N THR A 351 -12.69 15.46 0.21
CA THR A 351 -12.50 15.00 -1.16
C THR A 351 -11.56 15.92 -1.92
N PHE A 352 -10.77 15.32 -2.82
CA PHE A 352 -9.89 16.05 -3.71
C PHE A 352 -10.67 16.61 -4.91
N SER A 353 -10.36 17.85 -5.29
CA SER A 353 -10.83 18.45 -6.54
C SER A 353 -10.26 17.73 -7.77
N SER A 354 -10.88 17.92 -8.94
CA SER A 354 -10.39 17.36 -10.20
C SER A 354 -8.96 17.78 -10.55
N VAL A 355 -8.56 18.99 -10.17
CA VAL A 355 -7.19 19.50 -10.36
C VAL A 355 -6.21 18.77 -9.45
N GLN A 356 -6.56 18.62 -8.17
CA GLN A 356 -5.73 17.90 -7.20
C GLN A 356 -5.60 16.42 -7.57
N LEU A 357 -6.67 15.78 -8.03
CA LEU A 357 -6.63 14.41 -8.54
C LEU A 357 -5.72 14.27 -9.77
N SER A 358 -5.71 15.25 -10.68
CA SER A 358 -4.79 15.24 -11.82
C SER A 358 -3.33 15.41 -11.39
N ALA A 359 -3.06 16.24 -10.38
CA ALA A 359 -1.72 16.42 -9.84
C ALA A 359 -1.22 15.14 -9.14
N LEU A 360 -2.04 14.56 -8.26
CA LEU A 360 -1.76 13.25 -7.64
C LEU A 360 -1.57 12.17 -8.70
N GLY A 361 -2.38 12.18 -9.76
CA GLY A 361 -2.28 11.27 -10.91
C GLY A 361 -0.92 11.33 -11.59
N SER A 362 -0.40 12.55 -11.78
CA SER A 362 0.90 12.78 -12.42
C SER A 362 2.07 12.26 -11.57
N ILE A 363 2.00 12.41 -10.24
CA ILE A 363 3.00 11.85 -9.31
C ILE A 363 2.88 10.33 -9.25
N ALA A 364 1.66 9.80 -9.16
CA ALA A 364 1.38 8.37 -9.10
C ALA A 364 1.82 7.58 -10.35
N GLU A 365 1.90 8.25 -11.51
CA GLU A 365 2.36 7.67 -12.77
C GLU A 365 3.89 7.62 -12.90
N GLN A 366 4.64 8.31 -12.04
CA GLN A 366 6.11 8.24 -12.05
C GLN A 366 6.59 6.86 -11.58
N CYS A 367 7.78 6.46 -12.05
CA CYS A 367 8.46 5.27 -11.52
C CYS A 367 8.85 5.52 -10.06
N SER A 368 8.47 4.64 -9.14
CA SER A 368 8.73 4.80 -7.71
C SER A 368 10.22 4.87 -7.33
N TYR A 369 11.12 4.30 -8.14
CA TYR A 369 12.56 4.41 -7.93
C TYR A 369 13.11 5.81 -8.20
N SER A 370 12.51 6.54 -9.16
CA SER A 370 12.92 7.90 -9.55
C SER A 370 12.13 8.99 -8.82
N GLY A 371 10.82 8.76 -8.66
CA GLY A 371 9.89 9.68 -8.01
C GLY A 371 9.84 9.52 -6.49
N GLY A 372 10.49 8.47 -5.95
CA GLY A 372 10.62 8.21 -4.53
C GLY A 372 9.34 7.74 -3.84
N ARG A 373 9.40 7.68 -2.50
CA ARG A 373 8.29 7.28 -1.62
C ARG A 373 6.97 8.03 -1.85
N PRO A 374 6.96 9.34 -2.16
CA PRO A 374 5.72 10.09 -2.42
C PRO A 374 4.85 9.52 -3.54
N VAL A 375 5.43 8.78 -4.49
CA VAL A 375 4.68 8.07 -5.54
C VAL A 375 3.69 7.08 -4.93
N TYR A 376 4.08 6.36 -3.88
CA TYR A 376 3.19 5.44 -3.18
C TYR A 376 2.10 6.18 -2.40
N LYS A 377 2.45 7.28 -1.73
CA LYS A 377 1.48 8.15 -1.04
C LYS A 377 0.42 8.68 -2.03
N ALA A 378 0.85 9.18 -3.20
CA ALA A 378 -0.06 9.65 -4.24
C ALA A 378 -0.98 8.54 -4.77
N ARG A 379 -0.45 7.34 -5.02
CA ARG A 379 -1.25 6.16 -5.42
C ARG A 379 -2.29 5.79 -4.35
N HIS A 380 -1.93 5.87 -3.08
CA HIS A 380 -2.84 5.62 -1.98
C HIS A 380 -3.97 6.65 -1.91
N LEU A 381 -3.64 7.95 -2.00
CA LEU A 381 -4.64 9.02 -1.99
C LEU A 381 -5.62 8.94 -3.18
N LEU A 382 -5.19 8.43 -4.34
CA LEU A 382 -6.05 8.16 -5.49
C LEU A 382 -6.93 6.92 -5.35
N HIS A 383 -6.53 5.96 -4.51
CA HIS A 383 -7.31 4.74 -4.28
C HIS A 383 -8.60 5.02 -3.51
N LEU A 384 -8.63 6.05 -2.66
CA LEU A 384 -9.82 6.47 -1.92
C LEU A 384 -11.02 6.79 -2.84
N PRO A 385 -10.89 7.62 -3.90
CA PRO A 385 -11.96 7.85 -4.88
C PRO A 385 -12.05 6.76 -5.97
N TYR A 386 -10.97 6.02 -6.24
CA TYR A 386 -10.90 5.02 -7.33
C TYR A 386 -10.33 3.67 -6.86
N PRO A 387 -11.14 2.85 -6.16
CA PRO A 387 -10.65 1.60 -5.56
C PRO A 387 -10.16 0.57 -6.60
N ASP A 388 -10.64 0.64 -7.85
CA ASP A 388 -10.25 -0.31 -8.91
C ASP A 388 -8.97 0.10 -9.67
N SER A 389 -8.38 1.27 -9.38
CA SER A 389 -7.25 1.80 -10.13
C SER A 389 -5.90 1.65 -9.43
N LEU A 390 -5.61 0.48 -8.81
CA LEU A 390 -4.29 0.24 -8.26
C LEU A 390 -3.26 0.28 -9.40
N ARG A 391 -2.67 1.45 -9.63
CA ARG A 391 -1.71 1.69 -10.69
C ARG A 391 -0.44 0.93 -10.32
N VAL A 392 -0.25 -0.21 -10.98
CA VAL A 392 1.01 -0.96 -11.01
C VAL A 392 2.10 -0.01 -11.48
N ASP A 393 3.28 -0.05 -10.86
CA ASP A 393 4.40 0.87 -11.09
C ASP A 393 4.78 0.92 -12.58
N PRO A 394 4.24 1.88 -13.36
CA PRO A 394 4.35 1.81 -14.81
C PRO A 394 5.76 2.25 -15.18
N GLY A 395 6.55 1.36 -15.77
CA GLY A 395 7.83 1.72 -16.39
C GLY A 395 9.08 1.59 -15.53
N CYS A 396 9.00 1.21 -14.24
CA CYS A 396 10.23 0.95 -13.47
C CYS A 396 11.07 -0.24 -13.98
N TYR A 397 10.48 -1.13 -14.77
CA TYR A 397 11.17 -2.30 -15.35
C TYR A 397 11.71 -2.06 -16.76
N GLN A 398 11.51 -0.89 -17.38
CA GLN A 398 12.04 -0.63 -18.73
C GLN A 398 13.56 -0.39 -18.76
N ALA A 399 14.20 -0.12 -17.61
CA ALA A 399 15.66 -0.04 -17.50
C ALA A 399 16.37 -1.40 -17.38
N LEU A 400 15.64 -2.50 -17.12
CA LEU A 400 16.19 -3.87 -17.06
C LEU A 400 15.92 -4.68 -18.34
N ALA A 401 15.13 -4.14 -19.28
CA ALA A 401 14.76 -4.83 -20.50
C ALA A 401 15.69 -4.55 -21.70
N GLU A 402 16.63 -3.61 -21.60
CA GLU A 402 17.50 -3.24 -22.72
C GLU A 402 18.80 -4.06 -22.80
N THR A 403 19.13 -4.89 -21.81
CA THR A 403 20.31 -5.77 -21.83
C THR A 403 20.04 -7.23 -22.20
N GLU A 404 18.79 -7.67 -22.38
CA GLU A 404 18.46 -9.00 -22.91
C GLU A 404 17.85 -9.02 -24.33
N ALA A 405 17.81 -7.87 -25.02
CA ALA A 405 17.23 -7.78 -26.37
C ALA A 405 18.26 -7.76 -27.52
N SER A 406 19.54 -8.08 -27.27
CA SER A 406 20.55 -8.24 -28.32
C SER A 406 21.15 -9.64 -28.35
N ASN A 407 20.46 -10.55 -29.06
CA ASN A 407 21.02 -11.65 -29.89
C ASN A 407 20.11 -12.90 -29.99
N ILE A 408 18.80 -12.72 -30.16
CA ILE A 408 17.95 -13.78 -30.76
C ILE A 408 17.10 -13.20 -31.89
N VAL A 409 17.64 -13.26 -33.10
CA VAL A 409 16.92 -13.00 -34.37
C VAL A 409 16.16 -14.29 -34.75
N PRO A 410 14.99 -14.23 -35.41
CA PRO A 410 13.66 -14.33 -34.82
C PRO A 410 12.98 -15.63 -35.25
N ASN A 411 12.79 -16.59 -34.36
CA ASN A 411 11.96 -17.74 -34.71
C ASN A 411 11.24 -18.34 -33.52
N GLN A 412 10.39 -17.53 -32.88
CA GLN A 412 9.21 -18.07 -32.26
C GLN A 412 8.00 -17.27 -32.74
N LYS A 413 7.16 -17.98 -33.50
CA LYS A 413 5.74 -17.68 -33.66
C LYS A 413 5.15 -17.54 -32.27
N THR A 414 5.11 -16.31 -31.77
CA THR A 414 4.16 -15.91 -30.75
C THR A 414 2.78 -16.17 -31.33
N ARG A 415 2.11 -17.20 -30.80
CA ARG A 415 0.66 -17.17 -30.68
C ARG A 415 0.36 -15.96 -29.80
N LYS A 416 0.26 -14.81 -30.45
CA LYS A 416 -0.62 -13.73 -30.04
C LYS A 416 -2.00 -14.37 -29.93
N THR A 417 -2.36 -14.80 -28.72
CA THR A 417 -3.74 -14.55 -28.33
C THR A 417 -3.74 -13.06 -28.01
N GLU A 418 -4.10 -12.25 -29.00
CA GLU A 418 -4.51 -10.89 -28.74
C GLU A 418 -5.73 -11.00 -27.83
N GLU A 419 -5.52 -10.88 -26.52
CA GLU A 419 -6.57 -10.34 -25.69
C GLU A 419 -6.68 -8.88 -26.08
N THR A 420 -7.59 -8.60 -27.01
CA THR A 420 -8.09 -7.25 -27.25
C THR A 420 -8.79 -6.79 -25.97
N SER A 421 -8.02 -6.21 -25.05
CA SER A 421 -8.56 -5.35 -24.01
C SER A 421 -9.36 -4.26 -24.72
N THR A 422 -10.69 -4.38 -24.68
CA THR A 422 -11.58 -3.41 -25.25
C THR A 422 -11.84 -2.35 -24.19
N ASP A 423 -11.27 -1.15 -24.34
CA ASP A 423 -11.67 -0.02 -23.49
C ASP A 423 -13.07 0.44 -23.91
N TRP A 424 -14.03 0.35 -22.99
CA TRP A 424 -15.40 0.82 -23.19
C TRP A 424 -15.88 1.60 -21.98
N ARG A 425 -16.73 2.60 -22.16
CA ARG A 425 -17.22 3.49 -21.09
C ARG A 425 -18.74 3.53 -21.10
N VAL A 426 -19.33 3.75 -19.93
CA VAL A 426 -20.78 3.92 -19.77
C VAL A 426 -21.04 5.21 -19.02
N TYR A 427 -21.92 6.06 -19.54
CA TYR A 427 -22.28 7.33 -18.92
C TYR A 427 -23.68 7.82 -19.36
N PRO A 428 -24.36 8.67 -18.57
CA PRO A 428 -24.04 9.00 -17.18
C PRO A 428 -24.25 7.78 -16.28
N ASN A 429 -23.55 7.73 -15.15
CA ASN A 429 -23.78 6.74 -14.09
C ASN A 429 -23.56 7.43 -12.73
N PRO A 430 -24.60 7.71 -11.93
CA PRO A 430 -25.99 7.26 -12.08
C PRO A 430 -26.75 7.83 -13.30
N ALA A 431 -27.68 7.05 -13.84
CA ALA A 431 -28.47 7.38 -15.03
C ALA A 431 -29.97 7.53 -14.71
N ARG A 432 -30.68 8.39 -15.44
CA ARG A 432 -32.13 8.60 -15.26
C ARG A 432 -32.98 7.92 -16.34
N ASN A 433 -32.72 8.28 -17.60
CA ASN A 433 -33.57 7.89 -18.74
C ASN A 433 -32.78 7.14 -19.82
N VAL A 434 -31.48 7.44 -19.97
CA VAL A 434 -30.64 6.85 -21.02
C VAL A 434 -29.25 6.53 -20.49
N LEU A 435 -28.64 5.49 -21.04
CA LEU A 435 -27.23 5.16 -20.90
C LEU A 435 -26.55 5.28 -22.27
N GLN A 436 -25.41 5.94 -22.31
CA GLN A 436 -24.51 5.94 -23.45
C GLN A 436 -23.40 4.93 -23.20
N VAL A 437 -23.11 4.12 -24.20
CA VAL A 437 -22.01 3.16 -24.19
C VAL A 437 -21.06 3.49 -25.33
N ASP A 438 -19.84 3.86 -24.97
CA ASP A 438 -18.76 4.12 -25.92
C ASP A 438 -17.87 2.89 -25.98
N ILE A 439 -17.76 2.30 -27.16
CA ILE A 439 -16.97 1.08 -27.40
C ILE A 439 -15.97 1.37 -28.51
N THR A 440 -14.68 1.16 -28.21
CA THR A 440 -13.60 1.38 -29.18
C THR A 440 -13.21 0.10 -29.94
N ASN A 441 -14.18 -0.74 -30.29
CA ASN A 441 -13.92 -2.02 -30.96
C ASN A 441 -14.39 -2.05 -32.43
N SER A 442 -13.74 -2.89 -33.23
CA SER A 442 -14.01 -3.11 -34.65
C SER A 442 -14.76 -4.41 -34.94
N THR A 443 -15.12 -5.19 -33.92
CA THR A 443 -15.91 -6.44 -34.07
C THR A 443 -17.34 -6.29 -33.54
N PRO A 444 -18.31 -7.09 -34.03
CA PRO A 444 -19.67 -7.06 -33.49
C PRO A 444 -19.70 -7.49 -32.03
N VAL A 445 -20.40 -6.73 -31.20
CA VAL A 445 -20.54 -6.98 -29.76
C VAL A 445 -22.02 -6.98 -29.35
N THR A 446 -22.32 -7.76 -28.33
CA THR A 446 -23.62 -7.77 -27.66
C THR A 446 -23.49 -7.03 -26.35
N ILE A 447 -24.40 -6.10 -26.13
CA ILE A 447 -24.56 -5.42 -24.85
C ILE A 447 -25.84 -5.92 -24.21
N ALA A 448 -25.77 -6.31 -22.95
CA ALA A 448 -26.93 -6.74 -22.18
C ALA A 448 -26.98 -6.00 -20.85
N LEU A 449 -28.15 -5.47 -20.49
CA LEU A 449 -28.38 -4.94 -19.15
C LEU A 449 -29.07 -6.03 -18.32
N LEU A 450 -28.48 -6.37 -17.19
CA LEU A 450 -28.93 -7.41 -16.27
C LEU A 450 -29.36 -6.80 -14.94
N ASP A 451 -30.33 -7.43 -14.29
CA ASP A 451 -30.60 -7.18 -12.89
C ASP A 451 -29.57 -7.86 -11.97
N MET A 452 -29.67 -7.58 -10.67
CA MET A 452 -28.80 -8.18 -9.64
C MET A 452 -28.92 -9.70 -9.49
N TYR A 453 -29.93 -10.32 -10.11
CA TYR A 453 -30.12 -11.78 -10.16
C TYR A 453 -29.57 -12.39 -11.46
N GLY A 454 -28.94 -11.57 -12.32
CA GLY A 454 -28.38 -12.00 -13.60
C GLY A 454 -29.43 -12.22 -14.71
N ARG A 455 -30.66 -11.73 -14.53
CA ARG A 455 -31.69 -11.79 -15.59
C ARG A 455 -31.46 -10.65 -16.57
N VAL A 456 -31.40 -10.97 -17.86
CA VAL A 456 -31.27 -9.98 -18.94
C VAL A 456 -32.59 -9.22 -19.08
N LEU A 457 -32.54 -7.91 -18.86
CA LEU A 457 -33.67 -6.99 -18.98
C LEU A 457 -33.73 -6.33 -20.36
N LEU A 458 -32.57 -6.00 -20.91
CA LEU A 458 -32.41 -5.43 -22.26
C LEU A 458 -31.17 -6.03 -22.91
N SER A 459 -31.22 -6.23 -24.23
CA SER A 459 -30.04 -6.66 -24.99
C SER A 459 -30.06 -6.06 -26.40
N GLN A 460 -28.89 -5.59 -26.86
CA GLN A 460 -28.70 -4.99 -28.17
C GLN A 460 -27.39 -5.46 -28.79
N GLN A 461 -27.40 -5.71 -30.09
CA GLN A 461 -26.17 -5.95 -30.87
C GLN A 461 -25.68 -4.66 -31.50
N ALA A 462 -24.39 -4.36 -31.31
CA ALA A 462 -23.69 -3.29 -32.01
C ALA A 462 -22.78 -3.90 -33.09
N GLY A 463 -22.98 -3.49 -34.35
CA GLY A 463 -22.20 -3.97 -35.50
C GLY A 463 -20.96 -3.11 -35.82
N VAL A 464 -20.13 -3.61 -36.75
CA VAL A 464 -18.79 -3.11 -37.20
C VAL A 464 -18.75 -1.65 -37.71
N ALA A 465 -19.85 -0.91 -37.69
CA ALA A 465 -19.95 0.43 -38.28
C ALA A 465 -20.00 1.59 -37.27
N LEU A 466 -19.42 1.44 -36.07
CA LEU A 466 -19.49 2.46 -35.00
C LEU A 466 -18.13 2.74 -34.34
N LEU A 467 -17.05 2.86 -35.12
CA LEU A 467 -15.85 3.55 -34.63
C LEU A 467 -16.19 5.04 -34.46
N GLY A 468 -16.51 5.43 -33.21
CA GLY A 468 -16.77 6.82 -32.84
C GLY A 468 -18.25 7.24 -32.74
N GLN A 469 -19.19 6.31 -32.57
CA GLN A 469 -20.59 6.64 -32.24
C GLN A 469 -21.01 6.01 -30.91
N ASN A 470 -21.71 6.80 -30.11
CA ASN A 470 -22.20 6.40 -28.78
C ASN A 470 -23.46 5.55 -28.95
N LEU A 471 -23.48 4.35 -28.37
CA LEU A 471 -24.71 3.54 -28.35
C LEU A 471 -25.61 4.04 -27.22
N THR A 472 -26.81 4.51 -27.57
CA THR A 472 -27.82 4.92 -26.58
C THR A 472 -28.76 3.77 -26.24
N ILE A 473 -28.83 3.42 -24.95
CA ILE A 473 -29.78 2.47 -24.38
C ILE A 473 -30.84 3.26 -23.62
N ASP A 474 -32.10 3.14 -24.03
CA ASP A 474 -33.24 3.67 -23.29
C ASP A 474 -33.52 2.78 -22.07
N ILE A 475 -33.45 3.38 -20.89
CA ILE A 475 -33.69 2.73 -19.60
C ILE A 475 -34.88 3.37 -18.87
N ASP A 476 -35.70 4.16 -19.57
CA ASP A 476 -36.79 4.90 -18.93
C ASP A 476 -37.83 3.95 -18.30
N VAL A 477 -38.01 2.78 -18.90
CA VAL A 477 -38.93 1.72 -18.46
C VAL A 477 -38.45 0.93 -17.23
N LEU A 478 -37.23 1.17 -16.74
CA LEU A 478 -36.64 0.44 -15.62
C LEU A 478 -36.85 1.20 -14.30
N ASN A 479 -37.02 0.45 -13.21
CA ASN A 479 -37.13 1.01 -11.87
C ASN A 479 -35.77 1.53 -11.38
N GLY A 480 -35.79 2.51 -10.47
CA GLY A 480 -34.58 2.93 -9.77
C GLY A 480 -33.94 1.75 -9.01
N GLY A 481 -32.62 1.59 -9.12
CA GLY A 481 -31.93 0.43 -8.56
C GLY A 481 -30.56 0.16 -9.17
N LEU A 482 -29.99 -0.97 -8.78
CA LEU A 482 -28.67 -1.41 -9.22
C LEU A 482 -28.75 -2.46 -10.33
N TYR A 483 -27.98 -2.25 -11.39
CA TYR A 483 -27.94 -3.11 -12.58
C TYR A 483 -26.50 -3.41 -12.99
N LEU A 484 -26.32 -4.45 -13.79
CA LEU A 484 -25.05 -4.81 -14.41
C LEU A 484 -25.19 -4.63 -15.92
N LEU A 485 -24.24 -3.94 -16.54
CA LEU A 485 -24.13 -3.83 -17.99
C LEU A 485 -23.02 -4.77 -18.46
N GLU A 486 -23.38 -5.73 -19.28
CA GLU A 486 -22.49 -6.74 -19.83
C GLU A 486 -22.14 -6.44 -21.28
N LEU A 487 -20.87 -6.57 -21.60
CA LEU A 487 -20.34 -6.57 -22.96
C LEU A 487 -19.78 -7.97 -23.26
N SER A 488 -20.25 -8.59 -24.35
CA SER A 488 -19.74 -9.89 -24.80
C SER A 488 -19.65 -9.94 -26.33
N GLY A 489 -18.68 -10.67 -26.86
CA GLY A 489 -18.48 -10.77 -28.30
C GLY A 489 -17.62 -11.97 -28.68
N SER A 490 -17.56 -12.28 -29.98
CA SER A 490 -16.76 -13.41 -30.49
C SER A 490 -15.26 -13.30 -30.19
N SER A 491 -14.76 -12.06 -29.99
CA SER A 491 -13.37 -11.75 -29.66
C SER A 491 -13.23 -11.03 -28.30
N ILE A 492 -14.30 -10.93 -27.50
CA ILE A 492 -14.31 -10.21 -26.23
C ILE A 492 -14.83 -11.15 -25.14
N ASN A 493 -13.95 -11.45 -24.18
CA ASN A 493 -14.36 -12.12 -22.94
C ASN A 493 -15.42 -11.29 -22.22
N ARG A 494 -16.37 -11.94 -21.58
CA ARG A 494 -17.47 -11.29 -20.86
C ARG A 494 -16.95 -10.23 -19.89
N GLN A 495 -17.30 -8.97 -20.11
CA GLN A 495 -16.96 -7.84 -19.23
C GLN A 495 -18.23 -7.26 -18.61
N LEU A 496 -18.15 -6.78 -17.36
CA LEU A 496 -19.27 -6.24 -16.61
C LEU A 496 -18.95 -4.85 -16.07
N LYS A 497 -19.93 -3.94 -16.12
CA LYS A 497 -19.89 -2.65 -15.43
C LYS A 497 -21.14 -2.45 -14.58
N LYS A 498 -20.94 -1.92 -13.39
CA LYS A 498 -22.02 -1.56 -12.47
C LYS A 498 -22.72 -0.28 -12.95
N VAL A 499 -24.05 -0.28 -13.02
CA VAL A 499 -24.86 0.89 -13.39
C VAL A 499 -25.94 1.15 -12.35
N VAL A 500 -26.06 2.39 -11.91
CA VAL A 500 -27.09 2.85 -10.98
C VAL A 500 -28.14 3.63 -11.76
N ILE A 501 -29.40 3.22 -11.67
CA ILE A 501 -30.54 3.95 -12.24
C ILE A 501 -31.24 4.71 -11.10
N ILE A 502 -31.45 6.00 -11.28
CA ILE A 502 -32.18 6.88 -10.35
C ILE A 502 -33.47 7.35 -11.02
N LYS A 503 -34.60 7.26 -10.32
CA LYS A 503 -35.90 7.77 -10.78
C LYS A 503 -36.37 8.92 -9.90
#